data_AF-A0A397SFW5-F1
#
_entry.id   AF-A0A397SFW5-F1
#
_cell.length_a   1.000
_cell.length_b   1.000
_cell.length_c   1.000
_cell.angle_alpha   90.00
_cell.angle_beta   90.00
_cell.angle_gamma   90.00
#
_symmetry.space_group_name_H-M   'P 1'
#
loop_
_entity.id
_entity.type
_entity.pdbx_description
1 polymer ?
#
loop_
_entity_poly.entity_id
_entity_poly.type
_entity_poly.pdbx_seq_one_letter_code
_entity_poly.pdbx_strand_id
1 'polypeptide(L)'
;MTSQVLPSRTYILHLYRSLLRASQKFSSYNFKHYAYRRIRDSYHENKNERDSNKIIQLAQKAERELGVLKRQGYLNSLYSVDRLVVEEEGRIERMRGNN
;
A
#
# COMPACT_ATOMS: atom_id res chain seq x y z
N MET A 1 -29.06 -6.65 -12.22
CA MET A 1 -28.39 -7.61 -11.32
C MET A 1 -26.97 -7.81 -11.82
N THR A 2 -25.99 -7.02 -11.35
CA THR A 2 -24.58 -7.27 -11.71
C THR A 2 -24.11 -8.52 -10.98
N SER A 3 -23.95 -9.61 -11.70
CA SER A 3 -23.30 -10.82 -11.21
C SER A 3 -21.88 -10.46 -10.76
N GLN A 4 -21.66 -10.37 -9.45
CA GLN A 4 -20.34 -10.09 -8.91
C GLN A 4 -19.45 -11.32 -9.11
N VAL A 5 -18.48 -11.20 -10.02
CA VAL A 5 -17.51 -12.25 -10.30
C VAL A 5 -16.53 -12.35 -9.14
N LEU A 6 -16.30 -13.56 -8.64
CA LEU A 6 -15.31 -13.81 -7.61
C LEU A 6 -13.90 -13.49 -8.15
N PRO A 7 -13.14 -12.57 -7.52
CA PRO A 7 -11.81 -12.23 -7.98
C PRO A 7 -10.86 -13.42 -7.85
N SER A 8 -10.06 -13.66 -8.88
CA SER A 8 -9.06 -14.73 -8.86
C SER A 8 -7.94 -14.44 -7.87
N ARG A 9 -7.30 -15.48 -7.36
CA ARG A 9 -6.13 -15.34 -6.47
C ARG A 9 -5.01 -14.51 -7.11
N THR A 10 -4.78 -14.67 -8.40
CA THR A 10 -3.77 -13.91 -9.15
C THR A 10 -4.11 -12.42 -9.17
N TYR A 11 -5.39 -12.07 -9.35
CA TYR A 11 -5.86 -10.70 -9.31
C TYR A 11 -5.65 -10.07 -7.93
N ILE A 12 -6.01 -10.78 -6.86
CA ILE A 12 -5.82 -10.32 -5.47
C ILE A 12 -4.33 -10.06 -5.19
N LEU A 13 -3.44 -10.98 -5.59
CA LEU A 13 -2.00 -10.81 -5.42
C LEU A 13 -1.42 -9.65 -6.24
N HIS A 14 -1.97 -9.42 -7.43
CA HIS A 14 -1.60 -8.26 -8.24
C HIS A 14 -2.02 -6.96 -7.53
N LEU A 15 -3.26 -6.90 -7.06
CA LEU A 15 -3.80 -5.74 -6.35
C LEU A 15 -3.00 -5.44 -5.07
N TYR A 16 -2.67 -6.47 -4.28
CA TYR A 16 -1.81 -6.35 -3.10
C TYR A 16 -0.44 -5.73 -3.43
N ARG A 17 0.25 -6.25 -4.46
CA ARG A 17 1.54 -5.69 -4.89
C ARG A 17 1.41 -4.27 -5.40
N SER A 18 0.33 -3.95 -6.09
CA SER A 18 0.04 -2.60 -6.58
C SER A 18 -0.17 -1.61 -5.44
N LEU A 19 -0.88 -2.00 -4.37
CA LEU A 19 -1.04 -1.21 -3.15
C LEU A 19 0.31 -0.96 -2.46
N LEU A 20 1.11 -2.01 -2.25
CA LEU A 20 2.44 -1.86 -1.65
C LEU A 20 3.35 -0.95 -2.49
N ARG A 21 3.32 -1.06 -3.82
CA ARG A 21 4.09 -0.16 -4.69
C ARG A 21 3.61 1.29 -4.59
N ALA A 22 2.30 1.51 -4.52
CA ALA A 22 1.73 2.84 -4.35
C ALA A 22 2.11 3.45 -2.99
N SER A 23 2.13 2.65 -1.91
CA SER A 23 2.54 3.12 -0.58
C SER A 23 4.01 3.55 -0.52
N GLN A 24 4.87 3.01 -1.38
CA GLN A 24 6.28 3.40 -1.46
C GLN A 24 6.51 4.73 -2.20
N LYS A 25 5.48 5.28 -2.85
CA LYS A 25 5.57 6.56 -3.59
C LYS A 25 5.41 7.80 -2.70
N PHE A 26 4.98 7.63 -1.45
CA PHE A 26 4.96 8.73 -0.48
C PHE A 26 6.39 9.18 -0.18
N SER A 27 6.62 10.49 -0.23
CA SER A 27 7.89 11.13 0.09
C SER A 27 8.11 11.14 1.61
N SER A 28 7.04 11.38 2.38
CA SER A 28 7.08 11.38 3.85
C SER A 28 7.17 9.97 4.43
N TYR A 29 8.13 9.76 5.33
CA TYR A 29 8.34 8.51 6.07
C TYR A 29 7.07 8.03 6.76
N ASN A 30 6.37 8.91 7.48
CA ASN A 30 5.20 8.52 8.28
C ASN A 30 4.09 7.93 7.41
N PHE A 31 3.74 8.59 6.31
CA PHE A 31 2.71 8.09 5.39
C PHE A 31 3.15 6.82 4.68
N LYS A 32 4.40 6.77 4.23
CA LYS A 32 4.99 5.60 3.57
C LYS A 32 4.92 4.35 4.45
N HIS A 33 5.43 4.45 5.68
CA HIS A 33 5.50 3.35 6.63
C HIS A 33 4.12 2.95 7.15
N TYR A 34 3.26 3.93 7.47
CA TYR A 34 1.88 3.66 7.88
C TYR A 34 1.10 2.93 6.80
N ALA A 35 1.10 3.45 5.56
CA ALA A 35 0.36 2.85 4.47
C ALA A 35 0.87 1.43 4.18
N TYR A 36 2.19 1.24 4.12
CA TYR A 36 2.79 -0.08 3.92
C TYR A 36 2.35 -1.09 5.00
N ARG A 37 2.46 -0.70 6.28
CA ARG A 37 2.04 -1.54 7.41
C ARG A 37 0.55 -1.86 7.34
N ARG A 38 -0.31 -0.85 7.14
CA ARG A 38 -1.76 -1.02 7.08
C ARG A 38 -2.19 -1.98 5.96
N ILE A 39 -1.61 -1.86 4.77
CA ILE A 39 -1.88 -2.75 3.63
C ILE A 39 -1.47 -4.18 3.95
N ARG A 40 -0.27 -4.37 4.51
CA ARG A 40 0.25 -5.68 4.89
C ARG A 40 -0.64 -6.34 5.94
N ASP A 41 -0.93 -5.63 7.03
CA ASP A 41 -1.70 -6.16 8.15
C ASP A 41 -3.12 -6.50 7.70
N SER A 42 -3.78 -5.61 6.94
CA SER A 42 -5.12 -5.87 6.41
C SER A 42 -5.17 -7.07 5.46
N TYR A 43 -4.10 -7.30 4.66
CA TYR A 43 -4.03 -8.47 3.79
C TYR A 43 -3.87 -9.76 4.60
N HIS A 44 -3.00 -9.76 5.60
CA HIS A 44 -2.77 -10.93 6.45
C HIS A 44 -3.99 -11.28 7.31
N GLU A 45 -4.70 -10.29 7.84
CA GLU A 45 -5.96 -10.45 8.58
C GLU A 45 -7.03 -11.18 7.75
N ASN A 46 -7.09 -10.92 6.44
CA ASN A 46 -8.13 -11.45 5.55
C ASN A 46 -7.64 -12.58 4.63
N LYS A 47 -6.39 -13.03 4.76
CA LYS A 47 -5.76 -14.01 3.85
C LYS A 47 -6.52 -15.35 3.77
N ASN A 48 -7.13 -15.75 4.88
CA ASN A 48 -7.82 -17.04 5.01
C ASN A 48 -9.35 -16.89 4.95
N GLU A 49 -9.85 -15.74 4.52
CA GLU A 49 -11.29 -15.53 4.33
C GLU A 49 -11.83 -16.50 3.27
N ARG A 50 -13.01 -17.06 3.52
CA ARG A 50 -13.66 -18.06 2.66
C ARG A 50 -15.01 -17.59 2.14
N ASP A 51 -15.60 -16.56 2.75
CA ASP A 51 -16.84 -15.99 2.25
C ASP A 51 -16.60 -15.21 0.95
N SER A 52 -17.15 -15.74 -0.15
CA SER A 52 -17.11 -15.15 -1.48
C SER A 52 -17.59 -13.69 -1.49
N ASN A 53 -18.66 -13.36 -0.76
CA ASN A 53 -19.20 -12.00 -0.75
C ASN A 53 -18.21 -11.03 -0.11
N LYS A 54 -17.62 -11.44 1.02
CA LYS A 54 -16.62 -10.65 1.73
C LYS A 54 -15.34 -10.48 0.92
N ILE A 55 -14.87 -11.52 0.22
CA ILE A 55 -13.72 -11.44 -0.69
C ILE A 55 -13.97 -10.38 -1.77
N ILE A 56 -15.15 -10.37 -2.38
CA ILE A 56 -15.49 -9.39 -3.43
C ILE A 56 -15.51 -7.97 -2.85
N GLN A 57 -16.14 -7.78 -1.69
CA GLN A 57 -16.17 -6.47 -1.02
C GLN A 57 -14.77 -5.98 -0.66
N LEU A 58 -13.89 -6.86 -0.17
CA LEU A 58 -12.51 -6.55 0.14
C LEU A 58 -11.71 -6.16 -1.11
N ALA A 59 -11.88 -6.88 -2.22
CA ALA A 59 -11.23 -6.54 -3.48
C ALA A 59 -11.68 -5.16 -4.00
N GLN A 60 -12.97 -4.88 -3.99
CA GLN A 60 -13.50 -3.56 -4.37
C GLN A 60 -13.01 -2.44 -3.46
N LYS A 61 -12.91 -2.71 -2.15
CA LYS A 61 -12.32 -1.77 -1.19
C LYS A 61 -10.85 -1.50 -1.52
N ALA A 62 -10.07 -2.54 -1.76
CA ALA A 62 -8.66 -2.45 -2.11
C ALA A 62 -8.44 -1.67 -3.43
N GLU A 63 -9.32 -1.81 -4.43
CA GLU A 63 -9.29 -1.00 -5.66
C GLU A 63 -9.50 0.48 -5.38
N ARG A 64 -10.50 0.81 -4.56
CA ARG A 64 -10.76 2.21 -4.15
C ARG A 64 -9.56 2.79 -3.40
N GLU A 65 -9.00 2.03 -2.46
CA GLU A 65 -7.81 2.42 -1.69
C GLU A 65 -6.58 2.62 -2.60
N LEU A 66 -6.39 1.78 -3.62
CA LEU A 66 -5.32 1.98 -4.60
C LEU A 66 -5.44 3.32 -5.32
N GLY A 67 -6.67 3.70 -5.71
CA GLY A 67 -6.93 5.02 -6.29
C GLY A 67 -6.58 6.16 -5.34
N VAL A 68 -6.94 6.03 -4.06
CA VAL A 68 -6.61 7.02 -3.02
C VAL A 68 -5.10 7.13 -2.84
N LEU A 69 -4.40 6.01 -2.67
CA LEU A 69 -2.95 6.00 -2.46
C LEU A 69 -2.19 6.63 -3.63
N LYS A 70 -2.62 6.38 -4.88
CA LYS A 70 -2.00 7.01 -6.06
C LYS A 70 -2.16 8.53 -6.05
N ARG A 71 -3.37 9.04 -5.78
CA ARG A 71 -3.62 10.49 -5.71
C ARG A 71 -2.87 11.14 -4.55
N GLN A 72 -2.93 10.54 -3.37
CA GLN A 72 -2.28 11.06 -2.17
C GLN A 72 -0.76 11.00 -2.26
N GLY A 73 -0.20 9.93 -2.86
CA GLY A 73 1.24 9.84 -3.14
C GLY A 73 1.69 10.95 -4.09
N TYR A 74 0.91 11.24 -5.13
CA TYR A 74 1.20 12.34 -6.04
C TYR A 74 1.13 13.72 -5.35
N LEU A 75 0.07 14.00 -4.60
CA LEU A 75 -0.06 15.25 -3.84
C LEU A 75 1.07 15.42 -2.81
N ASN A 76 1.41 14.35 -2.09
CA ASN A 76 2.51 14.36 -1.14
C ASN A 76 3.87 14.60 -1.81
N SER A 77 4.05 14.17 -3.06
CA SER A 77 5.26 14.51 -3.84
C SER A 77 5.27 15.95 -4.35
N LEU A 78 4.11 16.55 -4.63
CA LEU A 78 4.01 17.94 -5.09
C LEU A 78 4.26 18.93 -3.95
N TYR A 79 3.78 18.61 -2.75
CA TYR A 79 3.90 19.44 -1.54
C TYR A 79 4.87 18.85 -0.51
N SER A 80 5.88 18.08 -0.96
CA SER A 80 6.90 17.56 -0.05
C SER A 80 7.75 18.70 0.48
N VAL A 81 7.69 18.91 1.80
CA VAL A 81 8.65 19.69 2.57
C VAL A 81 9.94 18.89 2.80
N ASP A 82 10.98 19.56 3.28
CA ASP A 82 12.25 18.94 3.62
C ASP A 82 12.05 17.70 4.51
N ARG A 83 12.92 16.71 4.29
CA ARG A 83 12.84 15.43 4.99
C ARG A 83 13.05 15.62 6.48
N LEU A 84 12.39 14.79 7.27
CA LEU A 84 12.58 14.75 8.72
C LEU A 84 13.99 14.22 9.04
N VAL A 85 14.57 14.63 10.17
CA VAL A 85 15.91 14.19 10.65
C VAL A 85 16.02 12.65 10.74
N VAL A 86 14.94 11.97 11.15
CA VAL A 86 14.83 10.50 11.17
C VAL A 86 15.00 9.84 9.78
N GLU A 87 14.76 10.57 8.70
CA GLU A 87 15.00 10.08 7.34
C GLU A 87 16.45 10.21 6.89
N GLU A 88 17.24 11.11 7.50
CA GLU A 88 18.67 11.29 7.23
C GLU A 88 19.51 10.17 7.86
N GLU A 89 19.22 9.79 9.11
CA GLU A 89 19.94 8.73 9.83
C GLU A 89 19.85 7.37 9.10
N GLY A 90 18.67 7.00 8.61
CA GLY A 90 18.48 5.77 7.83
C GLY A 90 19.14 5.79 6.43
N ARG A 91 19.65 6.94 5.98
CA ARG A 91 20.48 7.06 4.76
C ARG A 91 21.95 6.79 5.10
N ILE A 92 22.41 7.28 6.25
CA ILE A 92 23.77 7.06 6.76
C ILE A 92 24.01 5.57 7.02
N GLU A 93 23.06 4.84 7.61
CA GLU A 93 23.16 3.38 7.79
C GLU A 93 23.27 2.63 6.45
N ARG A 94 22.47 3.03 5.45
CA ARG A 94 22.52 2.41 4.10
C ARG A 94 23.81 2.72 3.35
N MET A 95 24.47 3.84 3.63
CA MET A 95 25.80 4.15 3.09
C MET A 95 26.92 3.39 3.82
N ARG A 96 26.73 3.06 5.11
CA ARG A 96 27.70 2.32 5.92
C ARG A 96 27.72 0.81 5.67
N GLY A 97 26.63 0.23 5.18
CA GLY A 97 26.53 -1.21 4.87
C GLY A 97 27.19 -1.68 3.57
N ASN A 98 27.86 -0.80 2.83
CA ASN A 98 28.58 -1.10 1.58
C ASN A 98 30.11 -1.01 1.77
N ASN A 99 30.66 -1.62 2.83
CA ASN A 99 32.10 -1.86 2.99
C ASN A 99 32.32 -3.26 3.52
#